data_AF-A0A959B0S0-F1
#
_entry.id   AF-A0A959B0S0-F1
#
_cell.length_a   1.000
_cell.length_b   1.000
_cell.length_c   1.000
_cell.angle_alpha   90.00
_cell.angle_beta   90.00
_cell.angle_gamma   90.00
#
_symmetry.space_group_name_H-M   'P 1'
#
loop_
_entity.id
_entity.type
_entity.pdbx_description
1 polymer ?
#
loop_
_entity_poly.entity_id
_entity_poly.type
_entity_poly.pdbx_seq_one_letter_code
_entity_poly.pdbx_strand_id
1 'polypeptide(L)'
;MKLYKPQVQLVRRRKLDEPDEYYLHSVTFCGRTSYRADGHSPIPEQADADGVLSVSLAIVQDPALPDFEYLTPVVHTISLGSPVANGQELIVEVSASDGVASRSTTSEGDPTTTVSSVDADEDSRPIGR
;
A
#
# COMPACT_ATOMS: atom_id res chain seq x y z
N MET A 1 14.15 -2.32 -13.63
CA MET A 1 13.83 -2.42 -12.19
C MET A 1 13.16 -3.76 -11.91
N LYS A 2 13.43 -4.41 -10.77
CA LYS A 2 12.67 -5.59 -10.32
C LYS A 2 11.99 -5.27 -8.99
N LEU A 3 10.65 -5.29 -8.97
CA LEU A 3 9.86 -5.23 -7.74
C LEU A 3 9.48 -6.65 -7.32
N TYR A 4 9.60 -6.91 -6.03
CA TYR A 4 9.10 -8.14 -5.42
C TYR A 4 7.72 -7.88 -4.84
N LYS A 5 6.91 -8.95 -4.75
CA LYS A 5 5.55 -8.87 -4.19
C LYS A 5 5.55 -8.16 -2.84
N PRO A 6 4.75 -7.09 -2.66
CA PRO A 6 4.70 -6.37 -1.40
C PRO A 6 4.25 -7.30 -0.28
N GLN A 7 4.77 -7.07 0.92
CA GLN A 7 4.21 -7.62 2.14
C GLN A 7 3.30 -6.55 2.73
N VAL A 8 2.03 -6.87 2.88
CA VAL A 8 1.00 -5.92 3.24
C VAL A 8 0.39 -6.33 4.57
N GLN A 9 0.16 -5.35 5.44
CA GLN A 9 -0.60 -5.48 6.67
C GLN A 9 -1.65 -4.38 6.70
N LEU A 10 -2.91 -4.79 6.84
CA LEU A 10 -4.02 -3.89 7.09
C LEU A 10 -4.30 -3.89 8.58
N VAL A 11 -4.36 -2.73 9.20
CA VAL A 11 -4.59 -2.58 10.64
C VAL A 11 -5.90 -1.83 10.83
N ARG A 12 -6.83 -2.42 11.58
CA ARG A 12 -8.07 -1.78 12.01
C ARG A 12 -7.90 -1.26 13.43
N ARG A 13 -7.96 0.06 13.58
CA ARG A 13 -8.00 0.73 14.86
C ARG A 13 -9.46 1.01 15.23
N ARG A 14 -9.98 0.22 16.17
CA ARG A 14 -11.32 0.44 16.68
C ARG A 14 -11.43 1.77 17.41
N LYS A 15 -12.47 2.55 17.14
CA LYS A 15 -12.81 3.76 17.90
C LYS A 15 -14.14 3.57 18.62
N LEU A 16 -14.25 4.11 19.84
CA LEU A 16 -15.51 4.11 20.58
C LEU A 16 -16.30 5.32 20.09
N ASP A 17 -17.54 5.10 19.67
CA ASP A 17 -18.49 6.12 19.19
C ASP A 17 -18.12 6.85 17.86
N GLU A 18 -17.07 6.40 17.17
CA GLU A 18 -16.67 6.85 15.84
C GLU A 18 -16.47 5.67 14.88
N PRO A 19 -16.56 5.87 13.56
CA PRO A 19 -16.15 4.85 12.60
C PRO A 19 -14.71 4.41 12.82
N ASP A 20 -14.46 3.11 12.64
CA ASP A 20 -13.11 2.56 12.77
C ASP A 20 -12.15 3.16 11.75
N GLU A 21 -10.90 3.31 12.14
CA GLU A 21 -9.86 3.85 11.28
C GLU A 21 -8.95 2.73 10.81
N TYR A 22 -8.59 2.75 9.52
CA TYR A 22 -7.77 1.73 8.90
C TYR A 22 -6.41 2.32 8.50
N TYR A 23 -5.35 1.55 8.74
CA TYR A 23 -3.99 1.88 8.33
C TYR A 23 -3.43 0.75 7.48
N LEU A 24 -2.73 1.13 6.42
CA LEU A 24 -2.05 0.20 5.53
C LEU A 24 -0.55 0.33 5.72
N HIS A 25 0.10 -0.77 6.08
CA HIS A 25 1.55 -0.90 6.03
C HIS A 25 1.93 -1.81 4.86
N SER A 26 2.77 -1.32 3.96
CA SER A 26 3.26 -2.08 2.81
C SER A 26 4.77 -2.01 2.74
N VAL A 27 5.41 -3.18 2.58
CA VAL A 27 6.85 -3.31 2.40
C VAL A 27 7.11 -3.97 1.05
N THR A 28 7.64 -3.21 0.11
CA THR A 28 8.03 -3.70 -1.22
C THR A 28 9.54 -3.82 -1.26
N PHE A 29 10.07 -5.02 -1.48
CA PHE A 29 11.51 -5.17 -1.75
C PHE A 29 11.81 -4.80 -3.20
N CYS A 30 12.89 -4.07 -3.40
CA CYS A 30 13.39 -3.71 -4.71
C CYS A 30 14.75 -4.36 -4.98
N GLY A 31 14.95 -4.81 -6.22
CA GLY A 31 16.21 -5.38 -6.67
C GLY A 31 17.23 -4.32 -7.07
N ARG A 32 18.32 -4.23 -6.30
CA ARG A 32 19.58 -3.52 -6.61
C ARG A 32 19.44 -2.07 -7.08
N THR A 33 19.22 -1.14 -6.15
CA THR A 33 18.91 0.27 -6.48
C THR A 33 18.62 1.15 -5.28
N SER A 34 18.74 2.45 -5.53
CA SER A 34 18.29 3.58 -4.74
C SER A 34 16.80 3.90 -4.93
N TYR A 35 15.88 3.12 -4.35
CA TYR A 35 14.45 3.46 -4.41
C TYR A 35 13.91 4.01 -3.09
N ARG A 36 12.90 4.88 -3.18
CA ARG A 36 12.14 5.38 -2.04
C ARG A 36 10.64 5.40 -2.34
N ALA A 37 9.83 5.50 -1.30
CA ALA A 37 8.40 5.74 -1.42
C ALA A 37 8.15 7.17 -1.93
N ASP A 38 7.25 7.32 -2.90
CA ASP A 38 6.88 8.62 -3.50
C ASP A 38 5.39 8.96 -3.29
N GLY A 39 4.73 8.25 -2.38
CA GLY A 39 3.32 8.43 -2.05
C GLY A 39 2.41 7.36 -2.64
N HIS A 40 1.13 7.70 -2.76
CA HIS A 40 0.07 6.80 -3.21
C HIS A 40 -1.03 7.56 -3.96
N SER A 41 -1.85 6.85 -4.73
CA SER A 41 -3.06 7.41 -5.34
C SER A 41 -4.06 7.89 -4.26
N PRO A 42 -4.95 8.85 -4.57
CA PRO A 42 -6.04 9.21 -3.66
C PRO A 42 -6.81 7.97 -3.19
N ILE A 43 -7.04 7.87 -1.89
CA ILE A 43 -7.77 6.74 -1.29
C ILE A 43 -9.28 6.97 -1.51
N PRO A 44 -10.00 6.05 -2.14
CA PRO A 44 -11.45 6.15 -2.26
C PRO A 44 -12.13 6.12 -0.88
N GLU A 45 -13.19 6.92 -0.70
CA GLU A 45 -13.98 6.90 0.53
C GLU A 45 -14.89 5.65 0.64
N GLN A 46 -15.13 4.97 -0.48
CA GLN A 46 -16.01 3.81 -0.57
C GLN A 46 -15.29 2.68 -1.33
N ALA A 47 -15.38 1.47 -0.79
CA ALA A 47 -14.96 0.26 -1.48
C ALA A 47 -15.90 -0.02 -2.67
N ASP A 48 -15.47 -0.84 -3.62
CA ASP A 48 -16.30 -1.23 -4.75
C ASP A 48 -17.46 -2.16 -4.34
N ALA A 49 -18.19 -2.67 -5.34
CA ALA A 49 -19.34 -3.54 -5.12
C ALA A 49 -18.99 -4.87 -4.44
N ASP A 50 -17.72 -5.27 -4.49
CA ASP A 50 -17.19 -6.51 -3.91
C ASP A 50 -16.48 -6.25 -2.57
N GLY A 51 -16.56 -5.02 -2.04
CA GLY A 51 -15.92 -4.64 -0.78
C GLY A 51 -14.42 -4.42 -0.89
N VAL A 52 -13.89 -4.30 -2.11
CA VAL A 52 -12.47 -4.13 -2.39
C VAL A 52 -12.12 -2.64 -2.48
N LEU A 53 -11.08 -2.25 -1.75
CA LEU A 53 -10.45 -0.94 -1.80
C LEU A 53 -9.08 -1.06 -2.48
N SER A 54 -8.95 -0.49 -3.68
CA SER A 54 -7.70 -0.51 -4.43
C SER A 54 -6.80 0.66 -4.05
N VAL A 55 -5.55 0.37 -3.68
CA VAL A 55 -4.53 1.35 -3.30
C VAL A 55 -3.30 1.20 -4.19
N SER A 56 -2.94 2.26 -4.91
CA SER A 56 -1.74 2.28 -5.74
C SER A 56 -0.61 3.01 -5.03
N LEU A 57 0.55 2.38 -4.90
CA LEU A 57 1.75 2.89 -4.26
C LEU A 57 2.79 3.27 -5.31
N ALA A 58 3.31 4.49 -5.21
CA ALA A 58 4.38 4.96 -6.08
C ALA A 58 5.74 4.72 -5.40
N ILE A 59 6.65 4.08 -6.14
CA ILE A 59 8.06 3.92 -5.79
C ILE A 59 8.88 4.65 -6.84
N VAL A 60 9.82 5.50 -6.44
CA VAL A 60 10.67 6.23 -7.39
C VAL A 60 12.14 6.04 -7.08
N GLN A 61 12.96 6.13 -8.12
CA GLN A 61 14.41 6.16 -7.95
C GLN A 61 14.84 7.49 -7.32
N ASP A 62 15.63 7.41 -6.26
CA ASP A 62 16.27 8.53 -5.62
C ASP A 62 17.71 8.71 -6.15
N PRO A 63 17.98 9.73 -6.97
CA PRO A 63 19.34 9.96 -7.48
C PRO A 63 20.33 10.39 -6.39
N ALA A 64 19.86 10.79 -5.20
CA ALA A 64 20.72 11.14 -4.07
C ALA A 64 21.22 9.91 -3.30
N LEU A 65 20.59 8.74 -3.51
CA LEU A 65 21.00 7.50 -2.87
C LEU A 65 21.92 6.70 -3.82
N PRO A 66 22.97 6.06 -3.29
CA PRO A 66 23.82 5.20 -4.10
C PRO A 66 23.05 3.96 -4.55
N ASP A 67 23.50 3.36 -5.65
CA ASP A 67 23.01 2.04 -6.03
C ASP A 67 23.48 1.00 -5.00
N PHE A 68 22.53 0.28 -4.41
CA PHE A 68 22.82 -0.73 -3.40
C PHE A 68 22.87 -2.10 -4.07
N GLU A 69 23.94 -2.87 -3.87
CA GLU A 69 24.06 -4.20 -4.48
C GLU A 69 23.14 -5.28 -3.86
N TYR A 70 22.45 -4.93 -2.77
CA TYR A 70 21.54 -5.80 -2.01
C TYR A 70 20.07 -5.38 -2.17
N LEU A 71 19.15 -6.26 -1.75
CA LEU A 71 17.70 -5.98 -1.74
C LEU A 71 17.40 -4.87 -0.72
N THR A 72 16.74 -3.82 -1.17
CA THR A 72 16.34 -2.68 -0.33
C THR A 72 14.83 -2.70 -0.09
N PRO A 73 14.34 -2.55 1.16
CA PRO A 73 12.92 -2.41 1.43
C PRO A 73 12.48 -0.97 1.19
N VAL A 74 11.38 -0.79 0.46
CA VAL A 74 10.62 0.45 0.37
C VAL A 74 9.34 0.29 1.18
N VAL A 75 9.13 1.18 2.13
CA VAL A 75 8.02 1.10 3.09
C VAL A 75 7.02 2.23 2.86
N HIS A 76 5.76 1.89 2.70
CA HIS A 76 4.63 2.83 2.73
C HIS A 76 3.80 2.60 3.99
N THR A 77 3.44 3.69 4.66
CA THR A 77 2.46 3.68 5.76
C THR A 77 1.41 4.73 5.45
N ILE A 78 0.16 4.29 5.31
CA ILE A 78 -0.93 5.11 4.79
C ILE A 78 -2.13 5.03 5.74
N SER A 79 -2.71 6.18 6.08
CA SER A 79 -4.04 6.20 6.70
C SER A 79 -5.09 6.09 5.60
N LEU A 80 -5.90 5.04 5.67
CA LEU A 80 -7.04 4.83 4.79
C LEU A 80 -8.31 5.52 5.31
N GLY A 81 -8.26 6.07 6.53
CA GLY A 81 -9.43 6.66 7.18
C GLY A 81 -10.48 5.60 7.50
N SER A 82 -11.75 5.89 7.22
CA SER A 82 -12.89 5.03 7.54
C SER A 82 -13.70 4.68 6.28
N PRO A 83 -13.12 3.88 5.36
CA PRO A 83 -13.76 3.57 4.09
C PRO A 83 -15.07 2.80 4.32
N VAL A 84 -16.07 3.11 3.52
CA VAL A 84 -17.38 2.45 3.58
C VAL A 84 -17.32 1.14 2.78
N ALA A 85 -17.49 0.01 3.49
CA ALA A 85 -17.46 -1.33 2.90
C ALA A 85 -18.85 -1.92 2.58
N ASN A 86 -19.91 -1.09 2.48
CA ASN A 86 -21.27 -1.49 2.08
C ASN A 86 -21.87 -2.70 2.84
N GLY A 87 -21.47 -2.94 4.09
CA GLY A 87 -21.92 -4.08 4.90
C GLY A 87 -21.14 -5.38 4.65
N GLN A 88 -20.07 -5.32 3.86
CA GLN A 88 -19.08 -6.39 3.68
C GLN A 88 -17.83 -6.13 4.52
N GLU A 89 -16.99 -7.16 4.61
CA GLU A 89 -15.63 -7.03 5.14
C GLU A 89 -14.78 -6.24 4.15
N LEU A 90 -13.97 -5.31 4.66
CA LEU A 90 -13.10 -4.48 3.82
C LEU A 90 -11.90 -5.30 3.36
N ILE A 91 -11.78 -5.48 2.05
CA ILE A 91 -10.61 -6.10 1.43
C ILE A 91 -9.76 -4.99 0.82
N VAL A 92 -8.44 -5.00 1.07
CA VAL A 92 -7.53 -4.04 0.43
C VAL A 92 -6.67 -4.74 -0.62
N GLU A 93 -6.68 -4.21 -1.84
CA GLU A 93 -5.77 -4.59 -2.90
C GLU A 93 -4.67 -3.53 -3.06
N VAL A 94 -3.41 -3.96 -3.03
CA VAL A 94 -2.26 -3.06 -3.11
C VAL A 94 -1.47 -3.35 -4.37
N SER A 95 -1.29 -2.33 -5.20
CA SER A 95 -0.37 -2.34 -6.33
C SER A 95 0.81 -1.42 -6.04
N ALA A 96 2.03 -1.88 -6.29
CA ALA A 96 3.23 -1.05 -6.24
C ALA A 96 3.83 -0.96 -7.63
N SER A 97 4.13 0.25 -8.09
CA SER A 97 4.70 0.52 -9.41
C SER A 97 5.84 1.54 -9.33
N ASP A 98 6.70 1.53 -10.36
CA ASP A 98 7.59 2.67 -10.62
C ASP A 98 6.73 3.91 -10.82
N GLY A 99 7.12 5.02 -10.22
CA GLY A 99 6.41 6.28 -10.29
C GLY A 99 6.51 6.91 -11.68
N VAL A 100 5.71 6.42 -12.62
CA VAL A 100 5.18 7.19 -13.76
C VAL A 100 3.69 6.84 -13.96
N ALA A 101 2.89 6.84 -12.90
CA ALA A 101 1.43 6.67 -13.00
C ALA A 101 0.69 7.94 -13.50
N SER A 102 1.36 8.84 -14.23
CA SER A 102 0.74 9.96 -14.96
C SER A 102 1.55 10.36 -16.18
N ARG A 103 1.77 9.41 -17.09
CA ARG A 103 1.90 9.69 -18.52
C ARG A 103 1.52 8.43 -19.29
N SER A 104 0.29 8.42 -19.80
CA SER A 104 -0.16 7.46 -20.80
C SER A 104 0.78 7.52 -22.00
N THR A 105 1.76 6.62 -22.06
CA THR A 105 2.45 6.27 -23.29
C THR A 105 2.82 4.80 -23.23
N THR A 106 2.16 4.03 -24.07
CA THR A 106 2.55 2.71 -24.56
C THR A 106 4.07 2.53 -24.60
N SER A 107 4.63 1.69 -23.74
CA SER A 107 5.94 1.06 -23.88
C SER A 107 6.05 -0.12 -22.90
N GLU A 108 6.88 -1.09 -23.25
CA GLU A 108 6.98 -2.42 -22.66
C GLU A 108 7.17 -2.43 -21.13
N GLY A 109 6.22 -3.05 -20.43
CA GLY A 109 6.44 -3.73 -19.15
C GLY A 109 6.99 -2.90 -18.00
N ASP A 110 6.28 -1.85 -17.58
CA ASP A 110 6.55 -1.22 -16.28
C ASP A 110 6.42 -2.25 -15.16
N PRO A 111 7.41 -2.38 -14.26
CA PRO A 111 7.36 -3.39 -13.21
C PRO A 111 6.26 -3.00 -12.25
N THR A 112 5.16 -3.75 -12.32
CA THR A 112 4.05 -3.67 -11.38
C THR A 112 3.99 -4.96 -10.61
N THR A 113 3.72 -4.87 -9.32
CA THR A 113 3.48 -6.03 -8.49
C THR A 113 2.28 -5.79 -7.59
N THR A 114 1.46 -6.82 -7.45
CA THR A 114 0.15 -6.73 -6.80
C THR A 114 0.04 -7.78 -5.70
N VAL A 115 -0.58 -7.37 -4.59
CA VAL A 115 -1.06 -8.27 -3.55
C VAL A 115 -2.57 -8.11 -3.50
N SER A 116 -3.27 -9.15 -3.90
CA SER A 116 -4.72 -9.27 -3.74
C SER A 116 -5.00 -9.80 -2.34
N SER A 117 -5.70 -9.00 -1.54
CA SER A 117 -6.25 -9.26 -0.21
C SER A 117 -5.26 -9.40 0.96
N VAL A 118 -5.47 -8.55 1.97
CA VAL A 118 -5.04 -8.75 3.35
C VAL A 118 -6.22 -8.39 4.23
N ASP A 119 -6.59 -9.30 5.13
CA ASP A 119 -7.62 -9.06 6.15
C ASP A 119 -7.09 -8.07 7.19
N ALA A 120 -7.98 -7.30 7.81
CA ALA A 120 -7.56 -6.32 8.81
C ALA A 120 -7.20 -6.99 10.14
N ASP A 121 -5.93 -6.89 10.54
CA ASP A 121 -5.49 -7.21 11.89
C ASP A 121 -6.08 -6.18 12.86
N GLU A 122 -6.59 -6.64 14.01
CA GLU A 122 -7.03 -5.73 15.06
C GLU A 122 -5.83 -5.13 15.78
N ASP A 123 -5.81 -3.80 15.89
CA ASP A 123 -4.87 -3.11 16.76
C ASP A 123 -5.20 -3.49 18.21
N SER A 124 -4.48 -4.48 18.72
CA SER A 124 -4.59 -4.96 20.09
C SER A 124 -4.06 -3.86 21.02
N ARG A 125 -4.94 -2.94 21.41
CA ARG A 125 -4.62 -1.98 22.47
C ARG A 125 -4.10 -2.78 23.67
N PRO A 126 -2.93 -2.45 24.25
CA PRO A 126 -2.49 -3.11 25.47
C PRO A 126 -3.56 -2.90 26.53
N ILE A 127 -4.16 -3.99 27.00
CA ILE A 127 -5.08 -3.98 28.12
C ILE A 127 -4.24 -3.56 29.32
N GLY A 128 -4.35 -2.29 29.71
CA GLY A 128 -3.63 -1.74 30.85
C GLY A 128 -3.87 -2.60 32.09
N ARG A 129 -2.78 -3.02 32.74
CA ARG A 129 -2.81 -3.53 34.12
C ARG A 129 -2.88 -2.39 35.10
#